data_AF-A0A8X7NWH7-F1
#
_entry.id   AF-A0A8X7NWH7-F1
#
_cell.length_a   1.000
_cell.length_b   1.000
_cell.length_c   1.000
_cell.angle_alpha   90.00
_cell.angle_beta   90.00
_cell.angle_gamma   90.00
#
_symmetry.space_group_name_H-M   'P 1'
#
loop_
_entity.id
_entity.type
_entity.pdbx_description
1 polymer ?
#
loop_
_entity_poly.entity_id
_entity_poly.type
_entity_poly.pdbx_seq_one_letter_code
_entity_poly.pdbx_strand_id
1 'polypeptide(L)'
;MAEALAMREAMADAKHCSITNVWFRTDSQELARAINSKTLSVELFGVLMDIEFLSSSFDFCFVSFISRDSNVAADLLAKSALHVSAPVLY
;
A
#
# COMPACT_ATOMS: atom_id res chain seq x y z
N MET A 1 6.81 -5.39 4.76
CA MET A 1 6.77 -4.04 5.39
C MET A 1 6.69 -2.92 4.36
N ALA A 2 7.63 -2.79 3.41
CA ALA A 2 7.67 -1.68 2.44
C ALA A 2 6.37 -1.52 1.63
N GLU A 3 5.81 -2.62 1.12
CA GLU A 3 4.56 -2.61 0.36
C GLU A 3 3.36 -2.13 1.20
N ALA A 4 3.31 -2.50 2.47
CA ALA A 4 2.26 -2.07 3.40
C ALA A 4 2.37 -0.57 3.69
N LEU A 5 3.59 -0.06 3.88
CA LEU A 5 3.83 1.38 4.05
C LEU A 5 3.47 2.16 2.79
N ALA A 6 3.84 1.65 1.61
CA ALA A 6 3.46 2.27 0.34
C ALA A 6 1.93 2.35 0.17
N MET A 7 1.21 1.29 0.56
CA MET A 7 -0.26 1.31 0.54
C MET A 7 -0.84 2.30 1.55
N ARG A 8 -0.30 2.37 2.77
CA ARG A 8 -0.73 3.35 3.79
C ARG A 8 -0.57 4.77 3.27
N GLU A 9 0.57 5.09 2.67
CA GLU A 9 0.83 6.41 2.10
C GLU A 9 -0.10 6.73 0.92
N ALA A 10 -0.33 5.77 0.02
CA ALA A 10 -1.28 5.93 -1.07
C ALA A 10 -2.72 6.21 -0.56
N MET A 11 -3.13 5.55 0.52
CA MET A 11 -4.42 5.82 1.17
C MET A 11 -4.46 7.20 1.84
N ALA A 12 -3.39 7.59 2.53
CA ALA A 12 -3.31 8.91 3.14
C ALA A 12 -3.38 10.04 2.10
N ASP A 13 -2.69 9.88 0.98
CA ASP A 13 -2.71 10.84 -0.13
C ASP A 13 -4.07 10.90 -0.84
N ALA A 14 -4.71 9.74 -1.07
CA ALA A 14 -6.07 9.69 -1.60
C ALA A 14 -7.08 10.41 -0.69
N LYS A 15 -6.94 10.23 0.62
CA LYS A 15 -7.73 10.96 1.62
C LYS A 15 -7.46 12.47 1.57
N HIS A 16 -6.20 12.88 1.45
CA HIS A 16 -5.84 14.30 1.29
C HIS A 16 -6.47 14.91 0.03
N CYS A 17 -6.51 14.14 -1.06
CA CYS A 17 -7.18 14.51 -2.30
C CYS A 17 -8.72 14.45 -2.23
N SER A 18 -9.31 14.13 -1.07
CA SER A 18 -10.76 13.99 -0.86
C SER A 18 -11.42 12.99 -1.82
N ILE A 19 -10.69 11.95 -2.23
CA ILE A 19 -11.23 10.86 -3.04
C ILE A 19 -12.00 9.93 -2.10
N THR A 20 -13.28 9.68 -2.38
CA THR A 20 -14.12 8.86 -1.49
C THR A 20 -14.30 7.42 -1.97
N ASN A 21 -14.12 7.17 -3.27
CA ASN A 21 -14.22 5.84 -3.87
C ASN A 21 -12.85 5.42 -4.41
N VAL A 22 -12.21 4.47 -3.74
CA VAL A 22 -10.84 4.07 -4.02
C VAL A 22 -10.73 2.57 -4.28
N TRP A 23 -9.93 2.23 -5.30
CA TRP A 23 -9.56 0.86 -5.59
C TRP A 23 -8.04 0.75 -5.66
N PHE A 24 -7.45 0.17 -4.61
CA PHE A 24 -6.02 -0.07 -4.53
C PHE A 24 -5.67 -1.45 -5.10
N ARG A 25 -4.52 -1.51 -5.79
CA ARG A 25 -3.99 -2.72 -6.38
C ARG A 25 -2.57 -2.95 -5.89
N THR A 26 -2.26 -4.19 -5.53
CA THR A 26 -0.94 -4.60 -5.04
C THR A 26 -0.51 -5.89 -5.70
N ASP A 27 0.78 -6.06 -5.99
CA ASP A 27 1.37 -7.34 -6.41
C ASP A 27 1.82 -8.20 -5.21
N SER A 28 1.47 -7.79 -3.99
CA SER A 28 1.72 -8.55 -2.76
C SER A 28 0.49 -9.34 -2.37
N GLN A 29 0.52 -10.65 -2.63
CA GLN A 29 -0.60 -11.52 -2.30
C GLN A 29 -0.81 -11.62 -0.77
N GLU A 30 0.27 -11.59 0.00
CA GLU A 30 0.22 -11.62 1.46
C GLU A 30 -0.46 -10.37 2.01
N LEU A 31 -0.10 -9.18 1.50
CA LEU A 31 -0.71 -7.92 1.92
C LEU A 31 -2.19 -7.84 1.53
N ALA A 32 -2.52 -8.22 0.29
CA ALA A 32 -3.90 -8.26 -0.17
C ALA A 32 -4.75 -9.21 0.69
N ARG A 33 -4.22 -10.37 1.07
CA ARG A 33 -4.89 -11.31 1.99
C ARG A 33 -5.00 -10.74 3.40
N ALA A 34 -3.96 -10.14 3.94
CA ALA A 34 -3.97 -9.57 5.29
C ALA A 34 -5.04 -8.49 5.44
N ILE A 35 -5.16 -7.59 4.45
CA ILE A 35 -6.18 -6.53 4.43
C ILE A 35 -7.59 -7.12 4.28
N ASN A 36 -7.79 -8.01 3.30
CA ASN A 36 -9.12 -8.57 3.02
C ASN A 36 -9.63 -9.53 4.11
N SER A 37 -8.75 -10.34 4.69
CA SER A 37 -9.09 -11.30 5.74
C SER A 37 -9.05 -10.69 7.13
N LYS A 38 -8.72 -9.39 7.27
CA LYS A 38 -8.46 -8.71 8.56
C LYS A 38 -7.56 -9.52 9.49
N THR A 39 -6.69 -10.35 8.90
CA THR A 39 -5.86 -11.28 9.65
C THR A 39 -4.55 -10.59 9.94
N LEU A 40 -4.41 -10.20 11.19
CA LEU A 40 -3.31 -9.40 11.67
C LEU A 40 -2.07 -10.29 11.84
N SER A 41 -1.16 -10.26 10.86
CA SER A 41 0.20 -10.77 11.09
C SER A 41 0.91 -9.84 12.07
N VAL A 42 1.48 -10.40 13.13
CA VAL A 42 2.09 -9.66 14.26
C VAL A 42 3.13 -8.63 13.80
N GLU A 43 3.89 -8.93 12.75
CA GLU A 43 4.91 -8.02 12.19
C GLU A 43 4.34 -6.80 11.44
N LEU A 44 3.09 -6.88 10.98
CA LEU A 44 2.41 -5.84 10.18
C LEU A 44 1.29 -5.15 10.97
N PHE A 45 1.06 -5.55 12.22
CA PHE A 45 -0.07 -5.12 13.04
C PHE A 45 -0.28 -3.60 13.06
N GLY A 46 0.79 -2.82 13.31
CA GLY A 46 0.69 -1.36 13.34
C GLY A 46 0.23 -0.76 12.02
N VAL A 47 0.87 -1.15 10.91
CA VAL A 47 0.56 -0.60 9.58
C VAL A 47 -0.80 -1.09 9.09
N LEU A 48 -1.21 -2.31 9.42
CA LEU A 48 -2.53 -2.83 9.07
C LEU A 48 -3.65 -2.10 9.81
N MET A 49 -3.44 -1.73 11.09
CA MET A 49 -4.40 -0.90 11.82
C MET A 49 -4.52 0.50 11.21
N ASP A 50 -3.40 1.12 10.82
CA ASP A 50 -3.43 2.41 10.11
C ASP A 50 -4.21 2.30 8.78
N ILE A 51 -3.97 1.23 8.02
CA ILE A 51 -4.68 0.93 6.76
C ILE A 51 -6.17 0.74 7.00
N GLU A 52 -6.57 0.01 8.05
CA GLU A 52 -7.99 -0.18 8.39
C GLU A 52 -8.64 1.15 8.80
N PHE A 53 -7.96 1.96 9.62
CA PHE A 53 -8.42 3.28 10.00
C PHE A 53 -8.59 4.21 8.79
N LEU A 54 -7.60 4.24 7.89
CA LEU A 54 -7.68 5.02 6.65
C LEU A 54 -8.79 4.49 5.74
N SER A 55 -8.92 3.16 5.61
CA SER A 55 -9.97 2.51 4.82
C SER A 55 -11.37 2.93 5.28
N SER A 56 -11.57 3.12 6.59
CA SER A 56 -12.84 3.59 7.15
C SER A 56 -13.19 5.04 6.81
N SER A 57 -12.23 5.84 6.32
CA SER A 57 -12.46 7.23 5.88
C SER A 57 -13.03 7.33 4.46
N PHE A 58 -13.12 6.21 3.73
CA PHE A 58 -13.62 6.16 2.34
C PHE A 58 -15.05 5.61 2.30
N ASP A 59 -15.86 6.10 1.37
CA ASP A 59 -17.21 5.56 1.10
C ASP A 59 -17.12 4.15 0.50
N PHE A 60 -16.12 3.95 -0.36
CA PHE A 60 -15.80 2.65 -0.94
C PHE A 60 -14.30 2.46 -0.97
N CYS A 61 -13.81 1.39 -0.32
CA CYS A 61 -12.42 0.98 -0.38
C CYS A 61 -12.36 -0.49 -0.78
N PHE A 62 -11.66 -0.78 -1.88
CA PHE A 62 -11.39 -2.15 -2.31
C PHE A 62 -9.90 -2.35 -2.57
N VAL A 63 -9.38 -3.51 -2.17
CA VAL A 63 -7.97 -3.87 -2.38
C VAL A 63 -7.89 -5.22 -3.08
N SER A 64 -7.26 -5.26 -4.25
CA SER A 64 -7.10 -6.48 -5.04
C SER A 64 -5.64 -6.80 -5.34
N PHE A 65 -5.32 -8.08 -5.36
CA PHE A 65 -4.05 -8.56 -5.88
C PHE A 65 -4.04 -8.49 -7.42
N ILE A 66 -2.90 -8.07 -7.99
CA ILE A 66 -2.62 -8.11 -9.43
C ILE A 66 -1.25 -8.77 -9.68
N SER A 67 -1.01 -9.30 -10.88
CA SER A 67 0.32 -9.82 -11.22
C SER A 67 1.35 -8.69 -11.26
N ARG A 68 2.62 -9.01 -11.00
CA ARG A 68 3.72 -8.03 -11.06
C ARG A 68 3.84 -7.38 -12.44
N ASP A 69 3.59 -8.13 -13.51
CA ASP A 69 3.55 -7.61 -14.89
C ASP A 69 2.45 -6.56 -15.12
N SER A 70 1.42 -6.56 -14.27
CA SER A 70 0.35 -5.55 -14.28
C SER A 70 0.65 -4.36 -13.34
N ASN A 71 1.66 -4.47 -12.48
CA ASN A 71 2.05 -3.46 -11.50
C ASN A 71 3.38 -2.75 -11.84
N VAL A 72 3.80 -2.80 -13.11
CA VAL A 72 5.13 -2.32 -13.56
C VAL A 72 5.38 -0.86 -13.17
N ALA A 73 4.37 0.01 -13.27
CA ALA A 73 4.54 1.42 -12.91
C ALA A 73 4.89 1.62 -11.43
N ALA A 74 4.20 0.93 -10.53
CA ALA A 74 4.48 1.02 -9.09
C ALA A 74 5.84 0.38 -8.74
N ASP A 75 6.18 -0.74 -9.36
CA ASP A 75 7.48 -1.40 -9.20
C ASP A 75 8.64 -0.51 -9.67
N LEU A 76 8.49 0.17 -10.81
CA LEU A 76 9.49 1.13 -11.31
C LEU A 76 9.64 2.34 -10.37
N LEU A 77 8.54 2.86 -9.83
CA LEU A 77 8.58 3.94 -8.84
C LEU A 77 9.28 3.51 -7.55
N ALA A 78 8.96 2.32 -7.04
CA ALA A 78 9.59 1.76 -5.85
C ALA A 78 11.10 1.56 -6.06
N LYS A 79 11.51 1.01 -7.22
CA LYS A 79 12.92 0.88 -7.60
C LYS A 79 13.62 2.23 -7.69
N SER A 80 12.97 3.22 -8.30
CA SER A 80 13.52 4.57 -8.42
C SER A 80 13.75 5.21 -7.03
N ALA A 81 12.80 5.02 -6.11
CA ALA A 81 12.93 5.49 -4.72
C ALA A 81 14.07 4.80 -3.96
N LEU A 82 14.31 3.51 -4.20
CA LEU A 82 15.45 2.79 -3.63
C LEU A 82 16.79 3.35 -4.12
N HIS A 83 16.89 3.70 -5.40
CA HIS A 83 18.11 4.30 -5.96
C HIS A 83 18.40 5.71 -5.43
N VAL A 84 17.36 6.49 -5.11
CA VAL A 84 17.50 7.82 -4.48
C VAL A 84 17.96 7.73 -3.02
N SER A 85 17.65 6.63 -2.33
CA SER A 85 17.95 6.42 -0.90
C SER A 85 19.35 5.83 -0.63
N ALA A 86 20.09 5.40 -1.67
CA ALA A 86 21.47 4.97 -1.50
C ALA A 86 22.34 6.20 -1.15
N PRO A 87 23.04 6.22 0.01
CA PRO A 87 23.87 7.36 0.35
C PRO A 87 24.97 7.49 -0.70
N VAL A 88 25.05 8.67 -1.31
CA VAL A 88 26.25 9.10 -2.01
C VAL A 88 27.33 9.24 -0.93
N LEU A 89 28.03 8.14 -0.65
CA LEU A 89 29.24 8.16 0.15
C LEU A 89 30.33 8.81 -0.72
N TYR A 90 30.62 10.08 -0.42
CA TYR A 90 31.89 10.71 -0.77
C TYR A 90 32.99 10.19 0.15
#